data_AF-A0AAU6Q8S1-F1
#
_entry.id   AF-A0AAU6Q8S1-F1
#
_cell.length_a   1.000
_cell.length_b   1.000
_cell.length_c   1.000
_cell.angle_alpha   90.00
_cell.angle_beta   90.00
_cell.angle_gamma   90.00
#
_symmetry.space_group_name_H-M   'P 1'
#
loop_
_entity.id
_entity.type
_entity.pdbx_description
1 polymer ?
#
loop_
_entity_poly.entity_id
_entity_poly.type
_entity_poly.pdbx_seq_one_letter_code
_entity_poly.pdbx_strand_id
1 'polypeptide(L)' 'MPKRENFKLNTWFERDRQHVEVVDAATESRTIIEWWDEDVTQAVEDGFLNRRDFLGSALEYADSVGLIPEDLR' A
#
# COMPACT_ATOMS: atom_id res chain seq x y z
N MET A 1 -8.16 -12.60 2.63
CA MET A 1 -7.20 -11.51 2.87
C MET A 1 -5.81 -12.05 2.63
N PRO A 2 -5.00 -11.35 1.83
CA PRO A 2 -3.62 -11.73 1.54
C PRO A 2 -2.81 -11.90 2.82
N LYS A 3 -1.89 -12.88 2.83
CA LYS A 3 -0.97 -13.06 3.96
C LYS A 3 -0.01 -11.88 4.04
N ARG A 4 -0.07 -11.11 5.14
CA ARG A 4 0.75 -9.90 5.33
C ARG A 4 2.26 -10.14 5.20
N GLU A 5 2.74 -11.35 5.50
CA GLU A 5 4.16 -11.73 5.39
C GLU A 5 4.70 -11.73 3.95
N ASN A 6 3.83 -11.82 2.94
CA ASN A 6 4.19 -11.75 1.52
C ASN A 6 4.39 -10.31 1.02
N PHE A 7 4.10 -9.29 1.86
CA PHE A 7 4.08 -7.89 1.46
C PHE A 7 4.92 -7.04 2.39
N LYS A 8 5.56 -6.03 1.82
CA LYS A 8 6.33 -5.04 2.56
C LYS A 8 5.79 -3.65 2.28
N LEU A 9 5.70 -2.85 3.33
CA LEU A 9 5.34 -1.43 3.24
C LEU A 9 6.61 -0.58 3.14
N ASN A 10 6.67 0.26 2.12
CA ASN A 10 7.64 1.34 1.98
C ASN A 10 6.91 2.67 2.17
N THR A 11 7.48 3.59 2.95
CA THR A 11 6.93 4.92 3.13
C THR A 11 8.01 5.98 3.14
N TRP A 12 7.73 7.13 2.54
CA TRP A 12 8.58 8.31 2.61
C TRP A 12 7.70 9.55 2.82
N PHE A 13 8.02 10.33 3.85
CA PHE A 13 7.26 11.54 4.21
C PHE A 13 8.23 12.69 4.45
N GLU A 14 8.07 13.76 3.69
CA GLU A 14 8.72 15.05 3.89
C GLU A 14 7.67 16.16 3.90
N ARG A 15 8.09 17.42 4.12
CA ARG A 15 7.17 18.55 4.30
C ARG A 15 6.12 18.66 3.19
N ASP A 16 6.55 18.47 1.94
CA ASP A 16 5.73 18.65 0.74
C ASP A 16 5.69 17.38 -0.13
N ARG A 17 6.13 16.23 0.40
CA ARG A 17 6.21 14.96 -0.33
C ARG A 17 5.67 13.82 0.53
N GLN A 18 4.89 12.95 -0.10
CA GLN A 18 4.38 11.75 0.56
C GLN A 18 4.48 10.57 -0.39
N HIS A 19 4.78 9.39 0.15
CA HIS A 19 4.78 8.14 -0.60
C HIS A 19 4.39 7.01 0.31
N VAL A 20 3.45 6.19 -0.16
CA VAL A 20 3.04 4.95 0.48
C VAL A 20 3.02 3.89 -0.61
N GLU A 21 3.80 2.84 -0.45
CA GLU A 21 3.94 1.77 -1.42
C GLU A 21 3.88 0.41 -0.73
N VAL A 22 3.19 -0.53 -1.36
CA VAL A 22 3.23 -1.94 -1.02
C VAL A 22 3.96 -2.69 -2.13
N VAL A 23 4.99 -3.45 -1.75
CA VAL A 23 5.77 -4.31 -2.64
C VAL A 23 5.69 -5.78 -2.20
N ASP A 24 6.05 -6.70 -3.10
CA ASP A 24 6.37 -8.08 -2.74
C ASP A 24 7.52 -8.12 -1.71
N ALA A 25 7.32 -8.82 -0.60
CA ALA A 25 8.30 -8.87 0.49
C ALA A 25 9.56 -9.68 0.16
N ALA A 26 9.48 -10.64 -0.78
CA ALA A 26 10.60 -11.52 -1.08
C ALA A 26 11.71 -10.82 -1.88
N THR A 27 11.33 -9.94 -2.80
CA THR A 27 12.23 -9.30 -3.76
C THR A 27 12.22 -7.78 -3.70
N GLU A 28 11.16 -7.18 -3.17
CA GLU A 28 10.90 -5.74 -3.18
C GLU A 28 10.94 -5.11 -4.59
N SER A 29 10.91 -5.94 -5.63
CA SER A 29 11.09 -5.52 -7.03
C SER A 29 9.75 -5.37 -7.77
N ARG A 30 8.66 -5.77 -7.12
CA ARG A 30 7.31 -5.72 -7.66
C ARG A 30 6.43 -4.85 -6.78
N THR A 31 6.15 -3.65 -7.26
CA THR A 31 5.12 -2.77 -6.70
C THR A 31 3.74 -3.36 -6.95
N ILE A 32 2.96 -3.51 -5.88
CA ILE A 32 1.58 -4.01 -5.90
C ILE A 32 0.62 -2.83 -6.00
N ILE A 33 0.86 -1.80 -5.20
CA ILE A 33 0.12 -0.53 -5.23
C ILE A 33 0.99 0.57 -4.62
N GLU A 34 0.84 1.79 -5.13
CA GLU A 34 1.49 2.96 -4.57
C GLU A 34 0.62 4.22 -4.70
N TRP A 35 0.86 5.16 -3.79
CA TRP A 35 0.29 6.51 -3.80
C TRP A 35 1.40 7.52 -3.58
N TRP A 36 1.32 8.65 -4.29
CA TRP A 36 2.26 9.75 -4.19
C TRP A 36 1.56 11.05 -3.80
N ASP A 37 2.24 11.86 -3.01
CA ASP A 37 1.91 13.24 -2.71
C ASP A 37 0.44 13.47 -2.31
N GLU A 38 -0.36 14.12 -3.16
CA GLU A 38 -1.77 14.41 -2.90
C GLU A 38 -2.64 13.15 -2.84
N ASP A 39 -2.28 12.10 -3.57
CA ASP A 39 -3.02 10.83 -3.58
C ASP A 39 -2.95 10.15 -2.21
N VAL A 40 -1.85 10.31 -1.47
CA VAL A 40 -1.75 9.78 -0.10
C VAL A 40 -2.73 10.50 0.82
N THR A 41 -2.82 11.82 0.72
CA THR A 41 -3.78 12.62 1.51
C THR A 41 -5.20 12.23 1.15
N GLN A 42 -5.53 12.20 -0.14
CA GLN A 42 -6.87 11.89 -0.60
C GLN A 42 -7.27 10.47 -0.21
N ALA A 43 -6.40 9.47 -0.39
CA ALA A 43 -6.70 8.10 0.00
C ALA A 43 -6.93 7.95 1.52
N VAL A 44 -6.26 8.76 2.36
CA VAL A 44 -6.56 8.80 3.79
C VAL A 44 -7.91 9.45 4.08
N GLU A 45 -8.21 10.58 3.43
CA GLU A 45 -9.46 11.32 3.64
C GLU A 45 -10.69 10.54 3.16
N ASP A 46 -10.55 9.82 2.05
CA ASP A 46 -11.56 8.92 1.49
C ASP A 46 -11.70 7.61 2.30
N GLY A 47 -10.80 7.35 3.24
CA GLY A 47 -10.83 6.19 4.13
C GLY A 47 -10.21 4.90 3.55
N PHE A 48 -9.55 4.97 2.40
CA PHE A 48 -8.83 3.84 1.80
C PHE A 48 -7.50 3.54 2.49
N LEU A 49 -6.82 4.56 3.02
CA LEU A 49 -5.60 4.41 3.81
C LEU A 49 -5.83 4.82 5.27
N ASN A 50 -5.41 3.95 6.19
CA ASN A 50 -5.42 4.21 7.62
C ASN A 50 -4.01 4.58 8.09
N ARG A 51 -3.81 5.82 8.54
CA ARG A 51 -2.51 6.30 9.07
C ARG A 51 -1.96 5.46 10.24
N ARG A 52 -2.81 4.68 10.92
CA ARG A 52 -2.41 3.76 12.01
C ARG A 52 -2.04 2.36 11.52
N ASP A 53 -2.41 1.99 10.30
CA ASP A 53 -2.08 0.72 9.66
C ASP A 53 -2.10 0.84 8.13
N PHE A 54 -1.07 1.49 7.56
CA PHE A 54 -0.96 1.66 6.10
C PHE A 54 -0.91 0.32 5.38
N LEU A 55 -0.15 -0.65 5.88
CA LEU A 55 -0.03 -1.95 5.23
C LEU A 55 -1.38 -2.68 5.18
N GLY A 56 -2.11 -2.72 6.30
CA GLY A 56 -3.41 -3.42 6.33
C GLY A 56 -4.43 -2.78 5.41
N SER A 57 -4.62 -1.47 5.54
CA SER A 57 -5.57 -0.72 4.72
C SER A 57 -5.22 -0.73 3.23
N ALA A 58 -3.94 -0.61 2.87
CA ALA A 58 -3.49 -0.72 1.48
C ALA A 58 -3.75 -2.12 0.90
N LEU A 59 -3.55 -3.19 1.68
CA LEU A 59 -3.85 -4.56 1.25
C LEU A 59 -5.35 -4.80 1.12
N GLU A 60 -6.17 -4.27 2.03
CA GLU A 60 -7.63 -4.32 1.92
C GLU A 60 -8.10 -3.62 0.64
N TYR A 61 -7.59 -2.42 0.37
CA TYR A 61 -7.89 -1.69 -0.86
C TYR A 61 -7.44 -2.47 -2.10
N ALA A 62 -6.18 -2.91 -2.15
CA ALA A 62 -5.64 -3.67 -3.27
C ALA A 62 -6.39 -4.99 -3.54
N ASP A 63 -6.84 -5.69 -2.50
CA ASP A 63 -7.68 -6.89 -2.63
C ASP A 63 -9.07 -6.53 -3.21
N SER A 64 -9.67 -5.44 -2.72
CA SER A 64 -10.99 -4.98 -3.17
C SER A 64 -11.04 -4.59 -4.66
N VAL A 65 -9.92 -4.09 -5.21
CA VAL A 65 -9.80 -3.71 -6.63
C VAL A 65 -9.08 -4.76 -7.48
N GLY A 66 -8.75 -5.93 -6.91
CA GLY A 66 -8.17 -7.04 -7.66
C GLY A 66 -6.70 -6.87 -8.07
N LEU A 67 -5.94 -6.05 -7.34
CA LEU A 67 -4.51 -5.80 -7.61
C LEU A 67 -3.58 -6.83 -6.96
N ILE A 68 -4.06 -7.63 -6.00
CA ILE A 68 -3.26 -8.68 -5.36
C ILE A 68 -2.97 -9.81 -6.36
N PRO A 69 -1.69 -10.06 -6.70
CA PRO A 69 -1.30 -11.16 -7.58
C PRO A 69 -1.64 -12.52 -6.98
N GLU A 70 -2.03 -13.48 -7.83
CA GLU A 70 -2.37 -14.84 -7.37
C GLU A 70 -1.22 -15.54 -6.65
N ASP A 71 0.02 -15.29 -7.06
CA ASP A 71 1.22 -15.85 -6.44
C ASP A 71 1.51 -15.31 -5.03
N LEU A 72 0.88 -14.20 -4.64
CA LEU A 72 1.04 -13.55 -3.34
C LEU A 72 -0.20 -13.62 -2.44
N ARG A 73 -1.33 -14.16 -2.94
CA ARG A 73 -2.58 -14.31 -2.18
C ARG A 73 -2.44 -15.25 -0.97
#